data_AF-U1Q5E6-F1
#
_entry.id   AF-U1Q5E6-F1
#
_cell.length_a   1.000
_cell.length_b   1.000
_cell.length_c   1.000
_cell.angle_alpha   90.00
_cell.angle_beta   90.00
_cell.angle_gamma   90.00
#
_symmetry.space_group_name_H-M   'P 1'
#
loop_
_entity.id
_entity.type
_entity.pdbx_description
1 polymer ?
#
loop_
_entity_poly.entity_id
_entity_poly.type
_entity_poly.pdbx_seq_one_letter_code
_entity_poly.pdbx_strand_id
1 'polypeptide(L)' 'MKKQAIDLAQGAEQLGIDGAYVRVHHFARQQASPFPLLAAMGARTSKIELGTGVVDMR' A
#
# COMPACT_ATOMS: atom_id res chain seq x y z
N MET A 1 -8.13 8.47 2.39
CA MET A 1 -6.91 7.89 1.78
C MET A 1 -6.15 6.94 2.69
N LYS A 2 -5.54 7.34 3.82
CA LYS A 2 -4.70 6.42 4.62
C LYS A 2 -5.44 5.18 5.16
N LYS A 3 -6.62 5.37 5.79
CA LYS A 3 -7.45 4.24 6.26
C LYS A 3 -7.93 3.36 5.10
N GLN A 4 -8.45 4.00 4.05
CA GLN A 4 -8.86 3.31 2.83
C GLN A 4 -7.76 2.43 2.21
N ALA A 5 -6.50 2.85 2.22
CA ALA A 5 -5.40 2.03 1.71
C ALA A 5 -5.15 0.77 2.55
N ILE A 6 -5.36 0.85 3.87
CA ILE A 6 -5.30 -0.30 4.78
C ILE A 6 -6.48 -1.24 4.51
N ASP A 7 -7.69 -0.71 4.39
CA ASP A 7 -8.90 -1.50 4.10
C ASP A 7 -8.78 -2.22 2.75
N LEU A 8 -8.20 -1.56 1.74
CA LEU A 8 -7.92 -2.17 0.43
C LEU A 8 -6.87 -3.28 0.52
N ALA A 9 -5.84 -3.15 1.35
CA ALA A 9 -4.84 -4.20 1.55
C ALA A 9 -5.46 -5.46 2.16
N GLN A 10 -6.32 -5.28 3.18
CA GLN A 10 -7.04 -6.38 3.81
C GLN A 10 -8.03 -7.03 2.86
N GLY A 11 -8.77 -6.22 2.09
CA GLY A 11 -9.69 -6.73 1.08
C GLY A 11 -8.96 -7.49 -0.04
N ALA A 12 -7.83 -6.98 -0.51
CA ALA A 12 -7.00 -7.64 -1.51
C ALA A 12 -6.50 -9.01 -1.02
N GLU A 13 -6.02 -9.08 0.23
CA GLU A 13 -5.61 -10.36 0.84
C GLU A 13 -6.79 -11.34 0.96
N GLN A 14 -7.97 -10.88 1.38
CA GLN A 14 -9.18 -11.72 1.46
C GLN A 14 -9.61 -12.28 0.11
N LEU A 15 -9.34 -11.54 -0.97
CA LEU A 15 -9.62 -11.96 -2.35
C LEU A 15 -8.50 -12.84 -2.95
N GLY A 16 -7.42 -13.08 -2.22
CA GLY A 16 -6.30 -13.90 -2.68
C GLY A 16 -5.36 -13.19 -3.65
N ILE A 17 -5.30 -11.85 -3.63
CA ILE A 17 -4.31 -11.09 -4.42
C ILE A 17 -2.93 -11.21 -3.78
N ASP A 18 -1.91 -11.39 -4.61
CA ASP A 18 -0.53 -11.65 -4.16
C ASP A 18 0.16 -10.43 -3.55
N GLY A 19 -0.16 -9.21 -4.00
CA GLY A 19 0.54 -8.01 -3.53
C GLY A 19 -0.27 -6.71 -3.58
N ALA A 20 0.11 -5.78 -2.69
CA ALA A 20 -0.39 -4.41 -2.63
C ALA A 20 0.77 -3.41 -2.61
N TYR A 21 0.83 -2.56 -3.63
CA TYR A 21 1.95 -1.66 -3.87
C TYR A 21 1.51 -0.19 -3.82
N VAL A 22 2.23 0.62 -3.05
CA VAL A 22 1.92 2.06 -2.91
C VAL A 22 2.82 2.92 -3.79
N ARG A 23 2.24 3.95 -4.41
CA ARG A 23 2.99 5.01 -5.10
C ARG A 23 3.29 6.15 -4.16
N VAL A 24 4.49 6.70 -4.30
CA VAL A 24 4.97 7.84 -3.50
C VAL A 24 4.93 9.09 -4.37
N HIS A 25 4.35 10.16 -3.83
CA HIS A 25 4.33 11.46 -4.48
C HIS A 25 4.88 12.52 -3.53
N HIS A 26 5.81 13.34 -4.02
CA HIS A 26 6.31 14.51 -3.32
C HIS A 26 5.57 15.75 -3.85
N PHE A 27 5.23 16.68 -2.96
CA PHE A 27 4.59 17.96 -3.30
C PHE A 27 3.21 17.85 -3.97
N ALA A 28 2.54 16.69 -3.85
CA ALA A 28 1.15 16.47 -4.27
C ALA A 28 0.25 16.16 -3.06
N ARG A 29 -1.07 16.25 -3.22
CA ARG A 29 -2.04 15.85 -2.18
C ARG A 29 -2.19 14.32 -2.10
N GLN A 30 -1.07 13.61 -1.96
CA GLN A 30 -0.94 12.16 -1.87
C GLN A 30 0.13 11.81 -0.82
N GLN A 31 0.31 10.51 -0.56
CA GLN A 31 1.20 10.07 0.52
C GLN A 31 2.67 10.14 0.07
N ALA A 32 3.50 10.87 0.84
CA ALA A 32 4.93 11.04 0.55
C ALA A 32 5.84 10.05 1.31
N SER A 33 5.41 9.59 2.48
CA SER A 33 6.16 8.61 3.27
C SER A 33 5.51 7.22 3.16
N PRO A 34 6.14 6.26 2.47
CA PRO A 34 5.55 4.94 2.25
C PRO A 34 5.61 4.06 3.49
N PHE A 35 6.72 4.09 4.24
CA PHE A 35 6.96 3.16 5.35
C PHE A 35 5.89 3.19 6.45
N PRO A 36 5.39 4.35 6.93
CA PRO A 36 4.32 4.36 7.92
C PRO A 36 3.03 3.72 7.43
N LEU A 37 2.71 3.87 6.14
CA LEU A 37 1.52 3.26 5.56
C LEU A 37 1.71 1.75 5.36
N LEU A 38 2.87 1.34 4.84
CA LEU A 38 3.21 -0.08 4.68
C LEU A 38 3.25 -0.81 6.02
N ALA A 39 3.79 -0.19 7.07
CA ALA A 39 3.77 -0.75 8.42
C ALA A 39 2.32 -0.92 8.94
N ALA A 40 1.45 0.06 8.69
CA ALA A 40 0.05 -0.04 9.09
C ALA A 40 -0.72 -1.13 8.31
N MET A 41 -0.42 -1.32 7.02
CA MET A 41 -0.93 -2.43 6.21
C MET A 41 -0.42 -3.77 6.74
N GLY A 42 0.88 -3.91 6.99
CA GLY A 42 1.50 -5.13 7.50
C GLY A 42 1.05 -5.51 8.91
N ALA A 43 0.61 -4.54 9.71
CA ALA A 43 -0.02 -4.78 11.01
C ALA A 43 -1.49 -5.29 10.91
N ARG A 44 -2.02 -5.43 9.69
CA ARG A 44 -3.43 -5.76 9.41
C ARG A 44 -3.61 -6.88 8.39
N THR A 45 -2.54 -7.32 7.76
CA THR A 45 -2.48 -8.43 6.81
C THR A 45 -1.46 -9.47 7.29
N SER A 46 -1.39 -10.65 6.68
CA SER A 46 -0.49 -11.73 7.13
C SER A 46 0.28 -12.45 6.02
N LYS A 47 -0.16 -12.34 4.77
CA LYS A 47 0.36 -13.12 3.64
C LYS A 47 0.60 -12.27 2.39
N ILE A 48 -0.22 -11.25 2.14
CA ILE A 48 -0.07 -10.38 0.96
C ILE A 48 1.28 -9.65 0.99
N GLU A 49 1.95 -9.58 -0.17
CA GLU A 49 3.20 -8.84 -0.32
C GLU A 49 2.92 -7.33 -0.27
N LEU A 50 3.72 -6.60 0.50
CA LEU A 50 3.59 -5.16 0.65
C LEU A 50 4.85 -4.48 0.15
N GLY A 51 4.70 -3.48 -0.71
CA GLY A 51 5.84 -2.79 -1.29
C GLY A 51 5.53 -1.42 -1.86
N THR A 52 6.54 -0.81 -2.46
CA THR A 52 6.39 0.42 -3.24
C THR A 52 6.44 0.09 -4.73
N GLY A 53 5.46 0.56 -5.49
CA GLY A 53 5.45 0.44 -6.94
C GLY A 53 6.30 1.54 -7.58
N VAL A 54 7.62 1.36 -7.61
CA VAL A 54 8.60 2.33 -8.16
C VAL A 54 8.94 1.97 -9.63
N VAL A 55 7.97 1.46 -10.38
CA VAL A 55 8.14 1.31 -11.82
C VAL A 55 7.69 2.62 -12.45
N ASP A 56 8.67 3.42 -12.87
CA ASP A 56 8.43 4.61 -13.67
C ASP A 56 7.89 4.16 -15.04
N MET A 57 6.60 4.35 -15.26
CA MET A 57 5.87 3.97 -16.48
C MET A 57 5.74 5.15 -17.46
N ARG A 58 6.60 6.17 -17.32
CA ARG A 58 6.55 7.37 -18.16
C ARG A 58 7.13 7.13 -19.55
#